data_AF-A0A2G9MIW4-F1
#
_entry.id   AF-A0A2G9MIW4-F1
#
_cell.length_a   1.000
_cell.length_b   1.000
_cell.length_c   1.000
_cell.angle_alpha   90.00
_cell.angle_beta   90.00
_cell.angle_gamma   90.00
#
_symmetry.space_group_name_H-M   'P 1'
#
loop_
_entity.id
_entity.type
_entity.pdbx_description
1 polymer ?
#
loop_
_entity_poly.entity_id
_entity_poly.type
_entity_poly.pdbx_seq_one_letter_code
_entity_poly.pdbx_strand_id
1 'polypeptide(L)' 'MRDFQGNTAPVQVGEELDVTIEAVGEKGDGVAKKNGFVLFVPG' A
#
# COMPACT_ATOMS: atom_id res chain seq x y z
N MET A 1 18.07 25.06 -6.65
CA MET A 1 16.69 24.57 -6.49
C MET A 1 16.82 23.09 -6.21
N ARG A 2 16.40 22.60 -5.04
CA ARG A 2 16.35 21.14 -4.83
C ARG A 2 15.24 20.64 -5.74
N ASP A 3 15.60 19.85 -6.73
CA ASP A 3 14.64 19.18 -7.61
C ASP A 3 13.66 18.42 -6.72
N PHE A 4 12.38 18.69 -6.88
CA PHE A 4 11.30 17.87 -6.32
C PHE A 4 11.26 16.51 -7.03
N GLN A 5 12.37 15.76 -7.08
CA GLN A 5 12.36 14.32 -7.31
C GLN A 5 11.79 13.59 -6.08
N GLY A 6 10.76 14.15 -5.46
CA GLY A 6 10.24 13.77 -4.16
C GLY A 6 9.18 12.70 -4.31
N ASN A 7 9.63 11.45 -4.40
CA ASN A 7 8.91 10.26 -3.95
C ASN A 7 7.44 10.18 -4.38
N THR A 8 7.19 9.79 -5.64
CA THR A 8 5.84 9.39 -6.05
C THR A 8 5.32 8.35 -5.07
N ALA A 9 4.13 8.56 -4.52
CA ALA A 9 3.52 7.59 -3.63
C ALA A 9 3.56 6.20 -4.29
N PRO A 10 3.85 5.12 -3.52
CA PRO A 10 3.96 3.79 -4.08
C PRO A 10 2.64 3.26 -4.65
N VAL A 11 1.54 3.95 -4.40
CA VAL A 11 0.20 3.70 -4.95
C VAL A 11 -0.48 4.99 -5.38
N GLN A 12 -1.42 4.87 -6.32
CA GLN A 12 -2.29 5.97 -6.78
C GLN A 12 -3.75 5.71 -6.42
N VAL A 13 -4.52 6.78 -6.20
CA VAL A 13 -5.95 6.65 -5.93
C VAL A 13 -6.67 6.12 -7.18
N GLY A 14 -7.44 5.05 -7.02
CA GLY A 14 -8.13 4.38 -8.13
C GLY A 14 -7.27 3.38 -8.90
N GLU A 15 -6.02 3.14 -8.48
CA GLU A 15 -5.19 2.05 -9.03
C GLU A 15 -5.73 0.70 -8.54
N GLU A 16 -5.90 -0.24 -9.48
CA GLU A 16 -6.19 -1.64 -9.17
C GLU A 16 -4.88 -2.43 -9.10
N LEU A 17 -4.71 -3.22 -8.04
CA LEU A 17 -3.46 -3.90 -7.73
C LEU A 17 -3.74 -5.34 -7.33
N ASP A 18 -3.03 -6.27 -7.97
CA ASP A 18 -2.92 -7.64 -7.49
C ASP A 18 -1.94 -7.69 -6.33
N VAL A 19 -2.44 -7.99 -5.13
CA VAL A 19 -1.65 -8.09 -3.91
C VAL A 19 -1.87 -9.41 -3.21
N THR A 20 -0.86 -9.87 -2.47
CA THR A 20 -0.99 -11.01 -1.56
C THR A 20 -1.20 -10.50 -0.14
N ILE A 21 -2.21 -11.04 0.56
CA ILE A 21 -2.41 -10.75 1.98
C ILE A 21 -1.37 -11.53 2.79
N GLU A 22 -0.48 -10.81 3.47
CA GLU A 22 0.62 -11.39 4.26
C GLU A 22 0.21 -11.64 5.72
N ALA A 23 -0.75 -10.87 6.24
CA ALA A 23 -1.27 -11.00 7.59
C ALA A 23 -2.72 -10.51 7.68
N VAL A 24 -3.40 -10.88 8.76
CA VAL A 24 -4.74 -10.40 9.10
C VAL A 24 -4.68 -9.69 10.45
N GLY A 25 -5.17 -8.47 10.50
CA GLY A 25 -5.24 -7.67 11.73
C GLY A 25 -6.32 -8.19 12.69
N GLU A 26 -6.25 -7.77 13.95
CA GLU A 26 -7.18 -8.21 15.01
C GLU A 26 -8.66 -7.94 14.67
N LYS A 27 -8.93 -6.92 13.86
CA LYS A 27 -10.29 -6.54 13.40
C LYS A 27 -10.75 -7.29 12.15
N GLY A 28 -9.89 -8.11 11.55
CA GLY A 28 -10.16 -8.83 10.30
C GLY A 28 -9.59 -8.18 9.04
N ASP A 29 -9.01 -6.97 9.13
CA ASP A 29 -8.42 -6.30 7.97
C ASP A 29 -7.22 -7.07 7.42
N GLY A 30 -7.18 -7.28 6.10
CA GLY A 30 -6.03 -7.85 5.41
C GLY A 30 -4.87 -6.85 5.32
N VAL A 31 -3.64 -7.34 5.49
CA VAL A 31 -2.43 -6.52 5.39
C VAL A 31 -1.58 -6.99 4.21
N ALA A 32 -1.32 -6.09 3.27
CA ALA A 32 -0.45 -6.31 2.12
C ALA A 32 0.72 -5.30 2.10
N LYS A 33 1.78 -5.61 1.34
CA LYS A 33 2.93 -4.71 1.17
C LYS A 33 3.27 -4.47 -0.30
N LYS A 34 3.52 -3.21 -0.66
CA LYS A 34 4.06 -2.78 -1.96
C LYS A 34 5.26 -1.86 -1.72
N ASN A 35 6.46 -2.25 -2.15
CA ASN A 35 7.69 -1.44 -2.00
C ASN A 35 7.93 -0.91 -0.57
N GLY A 36 7.65 -1.73 0.46
CA GLY A 36 7.77 -1.34 1.87
C GLY A 36 6.62 -0.48 2.41
N PHE A 37 5.62 -0.19 1.58
CA PHE A 37 4.40 0.51 1.98
C PHE A 37 3.31 -0.50 2.33
N VAL A 38 2.66 -0.29 3.48
CA VAL A 38 1.63 -1.20 4.00
C VAL A 38 0.25 -0.75 3.51
N LEU A 39 -0.49 -1.70 2.94
CA LEU A 39 -1.85 -1.54 2.44
C LEU A 39 -2.79 -2.31 3.37
N PHE A 40 -3.80 -1.61 3.92
CA PHE A 40 -4.88 -2.23 4.67
C PHE A 40 -6.07 -2.45 3.74
N VAL A 41 -6.50 -3.69 3.64
CA VAL A 41 -7.63 -4.12 2.81
C VAL A 41 -8.78 -4.49 3.76
N PRO A 42 -9.86 -3.73 3.80
CA PRO A 42 -11.03 -4.07 4.61
C PRO A 42 -11.53 -5.48 4.26
N GLY A 43 -11.74 -6.29 5.31
CA GLY A 43 -12.30 -7.64 5.22
C GLY A 43 -13.82 -7.67 5.26
#